data_AF-A0A327YMY4-F1
#
_entry.id   AF-A0A327YMY4-F1
#
_cell.length_a   1.000
_cell.length_b   1.000
_cell.length_c   1.000
_cell.angle_alpha   90.00
_cell.angle_beta   90.00
_cell.angle_gamma   90.00
#
_symmetry.space_group_name_H-M   'P 1'
#
loop_
_entity.id
_entity.type
_entity.pdbx_description
1 polymer ?
#
loop_
_entity_poly.entity_id
_entity_poly.type
_entity_poly.pdbx_seq_one_letter_code
_entity_poly.pdbx_strand_id
1 'polypeptide(L)'
;MKILITGDSHTGALSQGLAQVRDGLPGGIDIVVKPLGGGHILPTPFFRDAGTYAQIVDPDYRRNFHRLPPHAINADMIALSAPLWPMRVMHQMVWPRHSIDAAIPGGQPISRAVFRRLVMEDQGQVLALCALLQRVGMPVLAVSPPVMFRDHATLRQMAPEHVRAMFDGYRAIMLEELAARHIPVLDVPPDCVDADGFMRPEYRHENPEDEHHANAAFGALMIRQLAALAPSLLARAH
;
A
#
# COMPACT_ATOMS: atom_id res chain seq x y z
N MET A 1 0.01 20.12 -12.02
CA MET A 1 0.57 19.12 -11.10
C MET A 1 0.43 17.75 -11.71
N LYS A 2 1.49 16.95 -11.71
CA LYS A 2 1.50 15.58 -12.19
C LYS A 2 1.84 14.60 -11.09
N ILE A 3 0.98 13.62 -10.87
CA ILE A 3 1.11 12.62 -9.81
C ILE A 3 1.33 11.25 -10.45
N LEU A 4 2.40 10.58 -10.06
CA LEU A 4 2.62 9.17 -10.40
C LEU A 4 2.11 8.29 -9.26
N ILE A 5 1.12 7.46 -9.54
CA ILE A 5 0.75 6.34 -8.66
C ILE A 5 1.51 5.10 -9.10
N THR A 6 2.27 4.50 -8.20
CA THR A 6 2.97 3.24 -8.45
C THR A 6 3.02 2.37 -7.19
N GLY A 7 3.45 1.12 -7.32
CA GLY A 7 3.39 0.15 -6.25
C GLY A 7 3.08 -1.25 -6.75
N ASP A 8 2.51 -2.08 -5.87
CA ASP A 8 2.17 -3.46 -6.18
C ASP A 8 0.89 -3.60 -7.03
N SER A 9 0.33 -4.81 -7.06
CA SER A 9 -0.87 -5.16 -7.81
C SER A 9 -2.12 -4.38 -7.38
N HIS A 10 -2.17 -3.79 -6.17
CA HIS A 10 -3.30 -2.97 -5.75
C HIS A 10 -3.44 -1.66 -6.55
N THR A 11 -2.39 -1.26 -7.29
CA THR A 11 -2.50 -0.18 -8.29
C THR A 11 -3.48 -0.50 -9.43
N GLY A 12 -3.84 -1.77 -9.65
CA GLY A 12 -4.81 -2.18 -10.66
C GLY A 12 -6.18 -1.51 -10.49
N ALA A 13 -6.74 -1.56 -9.28
CA ALA A 13 -8.00 -0.89 -8.96
C ALA A 13 -7.92 0.62 -9.17
N LEU A 14 -6.80 1.25 -8.79
CA LEU A 14 -6.56 2.69 -8.98
C LEU A 14 -6.51 3.07 -10.46
N SER A 15 -5.90 2.24 -11.30
CA SER A 15 -5.84 2.44 -12.75
C SER A 15 -7.24 2.39 -13.38
N GLN A 16 -8.02 1.36 -13.03
CA GLN A 16 -9.40 1.21 -13.50
C GLN A 16 -10.29 2.36 -13.00
N GLY A 17 -10.16 2.74 -11.73
CA GLY A 17 -10.89 3.86 -11.13
C GLY A 17 -10.54 5.21 -11.77
N LEU A 18 -9.26 5.45 -12.08
CA LEU A 18 -8.84 6.64 -12.80
C LEU A 18 -9.53 6.75 -14.17
N ALA A 19 -9.66 5.64 -14.90
CA ALA A 19 -10.35 5.63 -16.19
C ALA A 19 -11.82 6.07 -16.07
N GLN A 20 -12.48 5.80 -14.94
CA GLN A 20 -13.88 6.19 -14.70
C GLN A 20 -14.05 7.66 -14.30
N VAL A 21 -13.05 8.27 -13.69
CA VAL A 21 -13.17 9.62 -13.10
C VAL A 21 -12.34 10.69 -13.80
N ARG A 22 -11.56 10.31 -14.82
CA ARG A 22 -10.59 11.18 -15.51
C ARG A 22 -11.19 12.53 -15.93
N ASP A 23 -12.37 12.52 -16.55
CA ASP A 23 -13.01 13.74 -17.08
C ASP A 23 -13.61 14.62 -15.96
N GLY A 24 -13.76 14.07 -14.76
CA GLY A 24 -14.28 14.78 -13.58
C GLY A 24 -13.21 15.20 -12.58
N LEU A 25 -11.93 15.08 -12.93
CA LEU A 25 -10.84 15.54 -12.06
C LEU A 25 -10.75 17.08 -12.05
N PRO A 26 -10.35 17.68 -10.91
CA PRO A 26 -10.06 19.12 -10.88
C PRO A 26 -9.04 19.51 -11.94
N GLY A 27 -9.25 20.66 -12.58
CA GLY A 27 -8.34 21.19 -13.59
C GLY A 27 -6.91 21.37 -13.04
N GLY A 28 -5.91 21.07 -13.88
CA GLY A 28 -4.50 21.21 -13.53
C GLY A 28 -3.90 20.02 -12.76
N ILE A 29 -4.66 18.95 -12.53
CA ILE A 29 -4.16 17.69 -11.95
C ILE A 29 -4.10 16.63 -13.05
N ASP A 30 -2.90 16.11 -13.31
CA ASP A 30 -2.64 14.96 -14.18
C ASP A 30 -2.21 13.77 -13.31
N ILE A 31 -2.90 12.64 -13.43
CA ILE A 31 -2.60 11.43 -12.67
C ILE A 31 -2.22 10.33 -13.64
N VAL A 32 -1.07 9.71 -13.39
CA VAL A 32 -0.60 8.54 -14.13
C VAL A 32 -0.51 7.37 -13.16
N VAL A 33 -1.22 6.29 -13.45
CA VAL A 33 -1.06 5.02 -12.72
C VAL A 33 -0.16 4.12 -13.54
N LYS A 34 0.95 3.67 -12.96
CA LYS A 34 1.83 2.69 -13.58
C LYS A 34 2.35 1.72 -12.52
N PRO A 35 1.96 0.43 -12.56
CA PRO A 35 2.37 -0.55 -11.56
C PRO A 35 3.89 -0.73 -11.58
N LEU A 36 4.46 -0.96 -10.40
CA LEU A 36 5.84 -1.43 -10.27
C LEU A 36 5.90 -2.92 -10.66
N GLY A 37 5.02 -3.73 -10.05
CA GLY A 37 4.86 -5.15 -10.36
C GLY A 37 4.17 -5.92 -9.23
N GLY A 38 4.47 -7.22 -9.09
CA GLY A 38 3.87 -8.07 -8.05
C GLY A 38 4.41 -7.78 -6.66
N GLY A 39 3.53 -7.67 -5.66
CA GLY A 39 3.89 -7.33 -4.28
C GLY A 39 4.81 -8.34 -3.57
N HIS A 40 5.00 -9.54 -4.11
CA HIS A 40 5.91 -10.56 -3.57
C HIS A 40 7.40 -10.18 -3.71
N ILE A 41 7.74 -9.22 -4.56
CA ILE A 41 9.12 -8.74 -4.78
C ILE A 41 9.50 -7.62 -3.81
N LEU A 42 8.52 -6.89 -3.26
CA LEU A 42 8.72 -5.75 -2.35
C LEU A 42 9.66 -6.01 -1.14
N PRO A 43 9.73 -7.21 -0.52
CA PRO A 43 10.66 -7.43 0.60
C PRO A 43 12.11 -7.66 0.14
N THR A 44 12.36 -7.87 -1.16
CA THR A 44 13.70 -8.16 -1.70
C THR A 44 14.38 -6.90 -2.26
N PRO A 45 15.72 -6.84 -2.36
CA PRO A 45 16.45 -5.71 -2.94
C PRO A 45 16.10 -5.44 -4.42
N PHE A 46 15.03 -4.69 -4.67
CA PHE A 46 14.53 -4.43 -6.03
C PHE A 46 15.08 -3.15 -6.66
N PHE A 47 15.77 -2.30 -5.89
CA PHE A 47 16.44 -1.11 -6.38
C PHE A 47 17.83 -0.93 -5.74
N ARG A 48 18.65 -0.08 -6.37
CA ARG A 48 19.90 0.46 -5.82
C ARG A 48 19.80 1.98 -5.76
N ASP A 49 20.33 2.58 -4.71
CA ASP A 49 20.47 4.03 -4.63
C ASP A 49 21.57 4.51 -5.60
N ALA A 50 21.19 5.29 -6.61
CA ALA A 50 22.10 5.88 -7.59
C ALA A 50 22.45 7.35 -7.27
N GLY A 51 22.24 7.77 -6.02
CA GLY A 51 22.50 9.12 -5.52
C GLY A 51 21.32 10.07 -5.77
N THR A 52 20.88 10.22 -7.01
CA THR A 52 19.79 11.14 -7.41
C THR A 52 18.50 10.44 -7.82
N TYR A 53 18.49 9.10 -7.79
CA TYR A 53 17.33 8.28 -8.10
C TYR A 53 17.52 6.84 -7.58
N ALA A 54 16.42 6.10 -7.50
CA ALA A 54 16.41 4.66 -7.32
C ALA A 54 16.60 3.98 -8.68
N GLN A 55 17.71 3.28 -8.91
CA GLN A 55 17.90 2.41 -10.07
C GLN A 55 17.17 1.10 -9.81
N ILE A 56 16.14 0.76 -10.58
CA ILE A 56 15.44 -0.51 -10.44
C ILE A 56 16.32 -1.62 -11.01
N VAL A 57 16.60 -2.65 -10.20
CA VAL A 57 17.48 -3.76 -10.57
C VAL A 57 16.76 -5.08 -10.75
N ASP A 58 15.59 -5.24 -10.11
CA ASP A 58 14.77 -6.43 -10.28
C ASP A 58 14.24 -6.55 -11.73
N PRO A 59 14.44 -7.69 -12.43
CA PRO A 59 14.05 -7.84 -13.82
C PRO A 59 12.56 -7.63 -14.11
N ASP A 60 11.68 -8.03 -13.20
CA ASP A 60 10.23 -7.94 -13.40
C ASP A 60 9.76 -6.49 -13.23
N TYR A 61 10.27 -5.80 -12.22
CA TYR A 61 10.01 -4.37 -12.06
C TYR A 61 10.65 -3.52 -13.17
N ARG A 62 11.80 -3.95 -13.71
CA ARG A 62 12.48 -3.27 -14.82
C ARG A 62 11.68 -3.22 -16.12
N ARG A 63 10.68 -4.09 -16.30
CA ARG A 63 9.74 -4.03 -17.42
C ARG A 63 8.91 -2.74 -17.39
N ASN A 64 8.64 -2.22 -16.19
CA ASN A 64 7.86 -1.01 -15.99
C ASN A 64 8.73 0.22 -15.73
N PHE A 65 9.79 0.09 -14.92
CA PHE A 65 10.64 1.22 -14.54
C PHE A 65 12.11 0.82 -14.54
N HIS A 66 12.95 1.59 -15.23
CA HIS A 66 14.40 1.51 -15.03
C HIS A 66 14.88 2.35 -13.86
N ARG A 67 14.10 3.37 -13.46
CA ARG A 67 14.39 4.24 -12.33
C ARG A 67 13.14 4.88 -11.74
N LEU A 68 13.24 5.29 -10.47
CA LEU A 68 12.29 6.16 -9.79
C LEU A 68 13.03 7.38 -9.16
N PRO A 69 12.52 8.62 -9.31
CA PRO A 69 11.41 9.00 -10.18
C PRO A 69 11.75 8.79 -11.67
N PRO A 70 10.76 8.47 -12.52
CA PRO A 70 10.97 8.25 -13.95
C PRO A 70 10.99 9.57 -14.73
N HIS A 71 12.04 9.79 -15.52
CA HIS A 71 12.19 11.01 -16.33
C HIS A 71 11.03 11.23 -17.32
N ALA A 72 10.57 10.17 -17.98
CA ALA A 72 9.55 10.27 -19.02
C ALA A 72 8.18 10.76 -18.50
N ILE A 73 7.92 10.63 -17.20
CA ILE A 73 6.64 11.04 -16.60
C ILE A 73 6.74 12.49 -16.14
N ASN A 74 7.90 12.94 -15.66
CA ASN A 74 8.09 14.26 -15.04
C ASN A 74 7.04 14.52 -13.94
N ALA A 75 6.95 13.61 -12.97
CA ALA A 75 6.01 13.71 -11.87
C ALA A 75 6.48 14.74 -10.83
N ASP A 76 5.55 15.50 -10.28
CA ASP A 76 5.76 16.42 -9.16
C ASP A 76 5.62 15.70 -7.79
N MET A 77 4.99 14.53 -7.78
CA MET A 77 4.75 13.71 -6.59
C MET A 77 4.63 12.22 -6.97
N ILE A 78 5.05 11.35 -6.05
CA ILE A 78 4.80 9.90 -6.13
C ILE A 78 3.86 9.45 -5.02
N ALA A 79 2.77 8.78 -5.41
CA ALA A 79 1.86 8.07 -4.52
C ALA A 79 2.17 6.57 -4.57
N LEU A 80 2.62 5.98 -3.45
CA LEU A 80 3.08 4.60 -3.33
C LEU A 80 2.01 3.68 -2.71
N SER A 81 1.49 2.75 -3.51
CA SER A 81 0.61 1.64 -3.07
C SER A 81 1.46 0.39 -2.80
N ALA A 82 2.08 0.32 -1.62
CA ALA A 82 2.98 -0.76 -1.21
C ALA A 82 3.14 -0.95 0.32
N PRO A 83 3.11 0.11 1.16
CA PRO A 83 3.55 -0.02 2.55
C PRO A 83 2.51 -0.56 3.53
N LEU A 84 1.27 -0.83 3.10
CA LEU A 84 0.13 -1.05 4.01
C LEU A 84 -0.61 -2.37 3.79
N TRP A 85 -0.12 -3.25 2.91
CA TRP A 85 -0.70 -4.59 2.73
C TRP A 85 0.08 -5.66 3.52
N PRO A 86 -0.51 -6.28 4.57
CA PRO A 86 0.22 -7.11 5.52
C PRO A 86 0.37 -8.58 5.12
N MET A 87 -0.20 -9.00 3.98
CA MET A 87 -0.43 -10.42 3.73
C MET A 87 0.82 -11.28 3.61
N ARG A 88 1.96 -10.71 3.21
CA ARG A 88 3.24 -11.43 3.19
C ARG A 88 3.65 -11.90 4.59
N VAL A 89 3.55 -11.03 5.59
CA VAL A 89 3.82 -11.39 7.00
C VAL A 89 2.70 -12.27 7.55
N MET A 90 1.44 -11.91 7.30
CA MET A 90 0.31 -12.65 7.86
C MET A 90 0.24 -14.10 7.37
N HIS A 91 0.52 -14.40 6.11
CA HIS A 91 0.55 -15.79 5.64
C HIS A 91 1.58 -16.64 6.39
N GLN A 92 2.75 -16.07 6.70
CA GLN A 92 3.80 -16.74 7.47
C GLN A 92 3.42 -16.93 8.95
N MET A 93 2.51 -16.10 9.46
CA MET A 93 2.03 -16.22 10.85
C MET A 93 0.81 -17.12 10.99
N VAL A 94 -0.14 -17.05 10.06
CA VAL A 94 -1.40 -17.79 10.11
C VAL A 94 -1.16 -19.29 9.98
N TRP A 95 -0.26 -19.72 9.09
CA TRP A 95 0.04 -21.14 8.87
C TRP A 95 0.56 -21.88 10.13
N PRO A 96 1.60 -21.39 10.83
CA PRO A 96 2.04 -21.95 12.11
C PRO A 96 1.13 -21.56 13.29
N ARG A 97 0.04 -20.81 13.04
CA ARG A 97 -0.91 -20.31 14.04
C ARG A 97 -0.27 -19.39 15.07
N HIS A 98 0.68 -18.54 14.67
CA HIS A 98 1.23 -17.52 15.55
C HIS A 98 0.19 -16.44 15.89
N SER A 99 0.23 -15.96 17.13
CA SER A 99 -0.62 -14.86 17.61
C SER A 99 0.26 -13.74 18.18
N ILE A 100 -0.16 -12.49 17.99
CA ILE A 100 0.48 -11.33 18.63
C ILE A 100 -0.13 -10.98 19.99
N ASP A 101 -1.17 -11.72 20.38
CA ASP A 101 -1.88 -11.57 21.64
C ASP A 101 -2.00 -12.94 22.32
N ALA A 102 -1.42 -13.06 23.51
CA ALA A 102 -1.46 -14.26 24.33
C ALA A 102 -2.84 -14.49 24.98
N ALA A 103 -3.70 -13.47 25.03
CA ALA A 103 -5.04 -13.57 25.58
C ALA A 103 -6.02 -14.24 24.62
N ILE A 104 -5.72 -14.30 23.32
CA ILE A 104 -6.58 -14.94 22.32
C ILE A 104 -6.27 -16.45 22.31
N PRO A 105 -7.23 -17.34 22.68
CA PRO A 105 -6.97 -18.77 22.77
C PRO A 105 -6.69 -19.43 21.40
N GLY A 106 -5.82 -20.43 21.37
CA GLY A 106 -5.62 -21.30 20.20
C GLY A 106 -4.47 -20.89 19.27
N GLY A 107 -3.79 -19.79 19.55
CA GLY A 107 -2.56 -19.36 18.87
C GLY A 107 -1.28 -19.67 19.66
N GLN A 108 -0.15 -19.67 18.96
CA GLN A 108 1.20 -19.70 19.54
C GLN A 108 1.69 -18.25 19.70
N PRO A 109 1.72 -17.70 20.93
CA PRO A 109 2.05 -16.29 21.11
C PRO A 109 3.50 -16.01 20.71
N ILE A 110 3.70 -14.93 19.96
CA ILE A 110 5.00 -14.31 19.72
C ILE A 110 5.04 -12.95 20.41
N SER A 111 6.25 -12.48 20.75
CA SER A 111 6.37 -11.15 21.36
C SER A 111 6.01 -10.06 20.35
N ARG A 112 5.44 -8.95 20.83
CA ARG A 112 5.19 -7.75 20.01
C ARG A 112 6.46 -7.21 19.35
N ALA A 113 7.62 -7.37 20.01
CA ALA A 113 8.92 -6.99 19.45
C ALA A 113 9.32 -7.85 18.24
N VAL A 114 9.10 -9.18 18.31
CA VAL A 114 9.32 -10.07 17.17
C VAL A 114 8.37 -9.72 16.03
N PHE A 115 7.08 -9.51 16.33
CA PHE A 115 6.12 -9.10 15.30
C PHE A 115 6.53 -7.79 14.61
N ARG A 116 6.89 -6.75 15.37
CA ARG A 116 7.40 -5.49 14.80
C ARG A 116 8.62 -5.74 13.92
N ARG A 117 9.56 -6.58 14.36
CA ARG A 117 10.74 -6.90 13.55
C ARG A 117 10.38 -7.52 12.20
N LEU A 118 9.42 -8.46 12.17
CA LEU A 118 8.93 -9.06 10.93
C LEU A 118 8.31 -8.01 9.99
N VAL A 119 7.49 -7.10 10.52
CA VAL A 119 6.91 -6.00 9.73
C VAL A 119 7.99 -5.10 9.15
N MET A 120 8.99 -4.70 9.95
CA MET A 120 10.06 -3.82 9.50
C MET A 120 10.99 -4.50 8.48
N GLU A 121 11.22 -5.81 8.60
CA GLU A 121 11.99 -6.57 7.61
C GLU A 121 11.25 -6.68 6.28
N ASP A 122 9.95 -6.98 6.31
CA ASP A 122 9.09 -7.03 5.13
C ASP A 122 9.03 -5.70 4.36
N GLN A 123 9.02 -4.58 5.09
CA GLN A 123 8.87 -3.24 4.51
C GLN A 123 10.18 -2.47 4.34
N GLY A 124 11.32 -3.08 4.68
CA GLY A 124 12.61 -2.41 4.70
C GLY A 124 12.99 -1.75 3.36
N GLN A 125 12.74 -2.44 2.25
CA GLN A 125 13.04 -1.91 0.91
C GLN A 125 12.08 -0.80 0.48
N VAL A 126 10.79 -0.93 0.81
CA VAL A 126 9.79 0.11 0.52
C VAL A 126 10.11 1.39 1.29
N LEU A 127 10.43 1.28 2.58
CA LEU A 127 10.81 2.41 3.42
C LEU A 127 12.13 3.05 2.96
N ALA A 128 13.10 2.25 2.52
CA ALA A 128 14.34 2.75 1.94
C ALA A 128 14.09 3.52 0.63
N LEU A 129 13.17 3.05 -0.22
CA LEU A 129 12.74 3.77 -1.42
C LEU A 129 12.09 5.11 -1.06
N CYS A 130 11.16 5.14 -0.10
CA CYS A 130 10.54 6.38 0.36
C CYS A 130 11.59 7.40 0.83
N ALA A 131 12.55 6.96 1.66
CA ALA A 131 13.61 7.82 2.17
C ALA A 131 14.49 8.38 1.04
N LEU A 132 14.83 7.55 0.05
CA LEU A 132 15.57 7.99 -1.13
C LEU A 132 14.79 9.04 -1.95
N LEU A 133 13.51 8.80 -2.21
CA LEU A 133 12.66 9.74 -2.95
C LEU A 133 12.56 11.09 -2.23
N GLN A 134 12.30 11.09 -0.92
CA GLN A 134 12.30 12.32 -0.12
C GLN A 134 13.66 13.03 -0.15
N ARG A 135 14.77 12.28 -0.04
CA ARG A 135 16.14 12.82 -0.07
C ARG A 135 16.44 13.55 -1.38
N VAL A 136 15.90 13.09 -2.51
CA VAL A 136 16.08 13.74 -3.82
C VAL A 136 15.02 14.81 -4.10
N GLY A 137 14.26 15.21 -3.09
CA GLY A 137 13.25 16.27 -3.17
C GLY A 137 11.96 15.86 -3.85
N MET A 138 11.67 14.55 -3.97
CA MET A 138 10.40 14.04 -4.49
C MET A 138 9.39 13.89 -3.35
N PRO A 139 8.27 14.64 -3.35
CA PRO A 139 7.16 14.41 -2.44
C PRO A 139 6.62 12.99 -2.58
N VAL A 140 6.44 12.32 -1.44
CA VAL A 140 5.93 10.95 -1.36
C VAL A 140 4.66 10.93 -0.52
N LEU A 141 3.66 10.19 -0.98
CA LEU A 141 2.43 9.86 -0.26
C LEU A 141 2.28 8.33 -0.25
N ALA A 142 1.90 7.73 0.87
CA ALA A 142 1.49 6.33 0.89
C ALA A 142 -0.01 6.22 0.56
N VAL A 143 -0.39 5.23 -0.26
CA VAL A 143 -1.77 4.94 -0.59
C VAL A 143 -2.14 3.60 0.02
N SER A 144 -3.20 3.58 0.83
CA SER A 144 -3.72 2.34 1.39
C SER A 144 -4.32 1.45 0.29
N PRO A 145 -4.00 0.15 0.26
CA PRO A 145 -4.81 -0.85 -0.44
C PRO A 145 -6.18 -0.99 0.27
N PRO A 146 -7.16 -1.74 -0.29
CA PRO A 146 -8.32 -2.15 0.49
C PRO A 146 -7.90 -2.81 1.82
N VAL A 147 -8.76 -2.74 2.83
CA VAL A 147 -8.58 -3.55 4.03
C VAL A 147 -9.04 -5.00 3.75
N MET A 148 -8.84 -5.89 4.73
CA MET A 148 -9.24 -7.29 4.60
C MET A 148 -10.76 -7.43 4.38
N PHE A 149 -11.15 -8.35 3.50
CA PHE A 149 -12.53 -8.79 3.34
C PHE A 149 -12.88 -9.97 4.26
N ARG A 150 -14.17 -10.13 4.59
CA ARG A 150 -14.65 -11.13 5.57
C ARG A 150 -14.47 -12.60 5.20
N ASP A 151 -14.36 -12.90 3.91
CA ASP A 151 -14.26 -14.28 3.40
C ASP A 151 -12.82 -14.67 3.02
N HIS A 152 -11.84 -13.79 3.28
CA HIS A 152 -10.44 -14.02 2.96
C HIS A 152 -9.96 -15.35 3.56
N ALA A 153 -9.23 -16.17 2.80
CA ALA A 153 -8.90 -17.55 3.16
C ALA A 153 -8.15 -17.69 4.49
N THR A 154 -7.42 -16.66 4.92
CA THR A 154 -6.77 -16.64 6.25
C THR A 154 -7.75 -16.75 7.41
N LEU A 155 -8.96 -16.21 7.26
CA LEU A 155 -10.03 -16.30 8.27
C LEU A 155 -10.62 -17.70 8.37
N ARG A 156 -10.37 -18.57 7.36
CA ARG A 156 -10.74 -20.00 7.41
C ARG A 156 -9.69 -20.83 8.15
N GLN A 157 -8.46 -20.31 8.29
CA GLN A 157 -7.32 -21.02 8.88
C GLN A 157 -7.11 -20.66 10.36
N MET A 158 -7.53 -19.47 10.78
CA MET A 158 -7.36 -18.95 12.13
C MET A 158 -8.56 -18.09 12.51
N ALA A 159 -8.91 -18.06 13.80
CA ALA A 159 -10.06 -17.32 14.29
C ALA A 159 -9.96 -15.82 13.88
N PRO A 160 -11.09 -15.18 13.50
CA PRO A 160 -11.08 -13.81 13.00
C PRO A 160 -10.36 -12.81 13.89
N GLU A 161 -10.46 -12.96 15.21
CA GLU A 161 -9.86 -12.07 16.19
C GLU A 161 -8.34 -12.07 16.10
N HIS A 162 -7.71 -13.24 15.89
CA HIS A 162 -6.27 -13.33 15.68
C HIS A 162 -5.84 -12.67 14.38
N VAL A 163 -6.55 -12.97 13.30
CA VAL A 163 -6.24 -12.45 11.96
C VAL A 163 -6.37 -10.93 11.96
N ARG A 164 -7.42 -10.39 12.59
CA ARG A 164 -7.61 -8.95 12.72
C ARG A 164 -6.57 -8.29 13.60
N ALA A 165 -6.27 -8.86 14.76
CA ALA A 165 -5.20 -8.34 15.62
C ALA A 165 -3.88 -8.21 14.85
N MET A 166 -3.51 -9.22 14.05
CA MET A 166 -2.31 -9.16 13.20
C MET A 166 -2.41 -8.11 12.08
N PHE A 167 -3.54 -8.06 11.37
CA PHE A 167 -3.76 -7.09 10.29
C PHE A 167 -3.66 -5.64 10.80
N ASP A 168 -4.39 -5.35 11.88
CA ASP A 168 -4.47 -4.03 12.48
C ASP A 168 -3.15 -3.67 13.17
N GLY A 169 -2.50 -4.64 13.82
CA GLY A 169 -1.17 -4.48 14.41
C GLY A 169 -0.10 -4.13 13.38
N TYR A 170 -0.09 -4.82 12.22
CA TYR A 170 0.82 -4.48 11.12
C TYR A 170 0.59 -3.06 10.64
N ARG A 171 -0.68 -2.70 10.38
CA ARG A 171 -1.06 -1.37 9.91
C ARG A 171 -0.65 -0.31 10.92
N ALA A 172 -0.88 -0.52 12.21
CA ALA A 172 -0.50 0.42 13.26
C ALA A 172 1.02 0.69 13.25
N ILE A 173 1.85 -0.36 13.15
CA ILE A 173 3.31 -0.22 13.04
C ILE A 173 3.68 0.60 11.80
N MET A 174 3.10 0.29 10.65
CA MET A 174 3.45 1.00 9.41
C MET A 174 2.96 2.45 9.39
N LEU A 175 1.78 2.74 9.94
CA LEU A 175 1.30 4.12 10.09
C LEU A 175 2.21 4.94 11.02
N GLU A 176 2.68 4.36 12.12
CA GLU A 176 3.66 4.98 13.01
C GLU A 176 4.97 5.30 12.27
N GLU A 177 5.49 4.34 11.51
CA GLU A 177 6.75 4.50 10.77
C GLU A 177 6.64 5.51 9.62
N LEU A 178 5.51 5.55 8.92
CA LEU A 178 5.23 6.55 7.87
C LEU A 178 5.10 7.95 8.49
N ALA A 179 4.40 8.07 9.62
CA ALA A 179 4.28 9.34 10.34
C ALA A 179 5.64 9.85 10.83
N ALA A 180 6.49 8.98 11.40
CA ALA A 180 7.84 9.33 11.83
C ALA A 180 8.74 9.83 10.67
N ARG A 181 8.44 9.43 9.43
CA ARG A 181 9.12 9.87 8.20
C ARG A 181 8.42 11.05 7.53
N HIS A 182 7.38 11.60 8.14
CA HIS A 182 6.55 12.67 7.58
C HIS A 182 5.97 12.30 6.21
N ILE A 183 5.66 11.02 6.01
CA ILE A 183 5.01 10.53 4.79
C ILE A 183 3.50 10.52 5.06
N PRO A 184 2.71 11.39 4.41
CA PRO A 184 1.27 11.37 4.53
C PRO A 184 0.70 10.03 4.02
N VAL A 185 -0.50 9.70 4.49
CA VAL A 185 -1.23 8.50 4.08
C VAL A 185 -2.59 8.90 3.53
N LEU A 186 -2.89 8.43 2.32
CA LEU A 186 -4.24 8.40 1.78
C LEU A 186 -4.86 7.06 2.21
N ASP A 187 -5.62 7.10 3.29
CA ASP A 187 -6.18 5.89 3.89
C ASP A 187 -7.54 5.49 3.26
N VAL A 188 -7.97 4.26 3.54
CA VAL A 188 -9.28 3.75 3.12
C VAL A 188 -10.38 4.63 3.72
N PRO A 189 -11.35 5.13 2.91
CA PRO A 189 -12.45 5.92 3.43
C PRO A 189 -13.25 5.14 4.48
N PRO A 190 -13.70 5.75 5.59
CA PRO A 190 -14.48 5.04 6.61
C PRO A 190 -15.75 4.37 6.06
N ASP A 191 -16.38 4.96 5.04
CA ASP A 191 -17.57 4.40 4.39
C ASP A 191 -17.28 3.16 3.55
N CYS A 192 -16.01 2.85 3.26
CA CYS A 192 -15.60 1.64 2.56
C CYS A 192 -15.52 0.41 3.47
N VAL A 193 -15.56 0.62 4.79
CA VAL A 193 -15.51 -0.45 5.77
C VAL A 193 -16.85 -0.62 6.49
N ASP A 194 -17.07 -1.82 7.02
CA ASP A 194 -18.22 -2.12 7.87
C ASP A 194 -17.91 -1.89 9.36
N ALA A 195 -18.89 -2.18 10.22
CA ALA A 195 -18.80 -1.92 11.66
C ALA A 195 -17.68 -2.70 12.37
N ASP A 196 -17.22 -3.82 11.79
CA ASP A 196 -16.13 -4.63 12.34
C ASP A 196 -14.78 -4.33 11.64
N GLY A 197 -14.73 -3.30 10.79
CA GLY A 197 -13.51 -2.88 10.10
C GLY A 197 -13.10 -3.78 8.94
N PHE A 198 -14.02 -4.58 8.38
CA PHE A 198 -13.79 -5.28 7.12
C PHE A 198 -14.22 -4.44 5.93
N MET A 199 -13.59 -4.69 4.78
CA MET A 199 -13.94 -4.04 3.53
C MET A 199 -15.36 -4.45 3.12
N ARG A 200 -16.19 -3.48 2.73
CA ARG A 200 -17.55 -3.78 2.27
C ARG A 200 -17.52 -4.59 0.97
N PRO A 201 -18.42 -5.58 0.80
CA PRO A 201 -18.42 -6.46 -0.38
C PRO A 201 -18.57 -5.74 -1.71
N GLU A 202 -19.26 -4.59 -1.74
CA GLU A 202 -19.46 -3.76 -2.93
C GLU A 202 -18.17 -3.20 -3.55
N TYR A 203 -17.06 -3.19 -2.79
CA TYR A 203 -15.75 -2.75 -3.25
C TYR A 203 -14.82 -3.91 -3.64
N ARG A 204 -15.28 -5.15 -3.56
CA ARG A 204 -14.50 -6.33 -3.96
C ARG A 204 -14.29 -6.34 -5.47
N HIS A 205 -13.10 -6.79 -5.87
CA HIS A 205 -12.82 -7.18 -7.25
C HIS A 205 -13.88 -8.15 -7.81
N GLU A 206 -14.17 -8.04 -9.10
CA GLU A 206 -15.26 -8.76 -9.76
C GLU A 206 -14.99 -10.27 -9.89
N ASN A 207 -13.72 -10.68 -9.90
CA ASN A 207 -13.34 -12.09 -9.83
C ASN A 207 -13.56 -12.63 -8.40
N PRO A 208 -14.47 -13.59 -8.18
CA PRO A 208 -14.72 -14.16 -6.85
C PRO A 208 -13.53 -14.95 -6.27
N GLU A 209 -12.57 -15.38 -7.10
CA GLU A 209 -11.34 -16.02 -6.63
C GLU A 209 -10.29 -14.99 -6.15
N ASP A 210 -10.51 -13.71 -6.43
CA ASP A 210 -9.65 -12.63 -5.95
C ASP A 210 -10.12 -12.14 -4.57
N GLU A 211 -9.47 -12.67 -3.55
CA GLU A 211 -9.86 -12.41 -2.17
C GLU A 211 -9.28 -11.10 -1.60
N HIS A 212 -8.40 -10.38 -2.33
CA HIS A 212 -7.61 -9.29 -1.76
C HIS A 212 -7.57 -7.99 -2.57
N HIS A 213 -7.89 -8.00 -3.86
CA HIS A 213 -7.98 -6.77 -4.63
C HIS A 213 -9.37 -6.12 -4.51
N ALA A 214 -9.38 -4.80 -4.70
CA ALA A 214 -10.61 -4.03 -4.82
C ALA A 214 -11.01 -3.86 -6.29
N ASN A 215 -12.23 -3.38 -6.52
CA ASN A 215 -12.72 -3.03 -7.85
C ASN A 215 -12.43 -1.57 -8.25
N ALA A 216 -12.86 -1.24 -9.46
CA ALA A 216 -12.73 0.10 -10.02
C ALA A 216 -13.49 1.18 -9.23
N ALA A 217 -14.61 0.86 -8.57
CA ALA A 217 -15.39 1.82 -7.78
C ALA A 217 -14.61 2.29 -6.55
N PHE A 218 -13.94 1.38 -5.84
CA PHE A 218 -13.00 1.75 -4.79
C PHE A 218 -11.85 2.61 -5.34
N GLY A 219 -11.27 2.20 -6.48
CA GLY A 219 -10.23 2.97 -7.13
C GLY A 219 -10.66 4.40 -7.43
N ALA A 220 -11.86 4.59 -7.95
CA ALA A 220 -12.43 5.90 -8.26
C ALA A 220 -12.54 6.79 -7.02
N LEU A 221 -12.97 6.24 -5.88
CA LEU A 221 -13.02 6.96 -4.60
C LEU A 221 -11.63 7.45 -4.17
N MET A 222 -10.64 6.54 -4.18
CA MET A 222 -9.25 6.86 -3.80
C MET A 222 -8.65 7.92 -4.73
N ILE A 223 -8.88 7.82 -6.05
CA ILE A 223 -8.38 8.82 -7.01
C ILE A 223 -8.97 10.20 -6.76
N ARG A 224 -10.28 10.31 -6.47
CA ARG A 224 -10.91 11.60 -6.17
C ARG A 224 -10.34 12.21 -4.89
N GLN A 225 -10.14 11.41 -3.85
CA GLN A 225 -9.53 11.88 -2.60
C GLN A 225 -8.07 12.30 -2.80
N LEU A 226 -7.29 11.54 -3.58
CA LEU A 226 -5.93 11.92 -3.95
C LEU A 226 -5.90 13.28 -4.65
N ALA A 227 -6.77 13.48 -5.65
CA ALA A 227 -6.84 14.73 -6.39
C ALA A 227 -7.24 15.91 -5.50
N ALA A 228 -8.10 15.71 -4.49
CA ALA A 228 -8.45 16.74 -3.52
C ALA A 228 -7.29 17.06 -2.55
N LEU A 229 -6.55 16.04 -2.12
CA LEU A 229 -5.50 16.17 -1.09
C LEU A 229 -4.17 16.69 -1.65
N ALA A 230 -3.78 16.24 -2.84
CA ALA A 230 -2.43 16.46 -3.40
C ALA A 230 -2.00 17.93 -3.52
N PRO A 231 -2.86 18.90 -3.93
CA PRO A 231 -2.50 20.32 -3.94
C PRO A 231 -1.98 20.83 -2.59
N SER A 232 -2.64 20.43 -1.50
CA SER A 232 -2.27 20.86 -0.14
C SER A 232 -0.95 20.23 0.34
N LEU A 233 -0.66 19.01 -0.11
CA LEU A 233 0.57 18.31 0.24
C LEU A 233 1.77 18.89 -0.50
N LEU A 234 1.63 19.19 -1.79
CA LEU A 234 2.72 19.79 -2.56
C LEU A 234 3.06 21.19 -2.05
N ALA A 235 2.05 21.99 -1.68
CA ALA A 235 2.26 23.33 -1.14
C ALA A 235 3.03 23.35 0.20
N ARG A 236 3.10 22.22 0.92
CA ARG A 236 3.88 22.08 2.16
C ARG A 236 5.29 21.54 1.94
N ALA A 237 5.57 21.01 0.75
CA ALA A 237 6.87 20.43 0.39
C ALA A 237 7.85 21.48 -0.17
N HIS A 238 7.36 22.68 -0.50
CA HIS A 238 8.10 23.84 -1.01
C HIS A 238 8.03 25.00 -0.03
#